data_AF-A0ABD4KRN8-F1
#
_entry.id   AF-A0ABD4KRN8-F1
#
_cell.length_a   1.000
_cell.length_b   1.000
_cell.length_c   1.000
_cell.angle_alpha   90.00
_cell.angle_beta   90.00
_cell.angle_gamma   90.00
#
_symmetry.space_group_name_H-M   'P 1'
#
loop_
_entity.id
_entity.type
_entity.pdbx_description
1 polymer ?
#
loop_
_entity_poly.entity_id
_entity_poly.type
_entity_poly.pdbx_seq_one_letter_code
_entity_poly.pdbx_strand_id
1 'polypeptide(L)' 'VKVLYWDKTGFALWYKRLEKAKFKWPTQEKKQVYTLTQFDLDRLLSGFTIIGHKPIKIDNFTMS' A
#
# COMPACT_ATOMS: atom_id res chain seq x y z
N VAL A 1 9.95 1.99 -7.19
CA VAL A 1 8.55 1.79 -7.64
C VAL A 1 8.31 2.68 -8.84
N LYS A 2 7.66 2.14 -9.88
CA LYS A 2 7.13 2.89 -11.02
C LYS A 2 5.61 2.94 -10.84
N VAL A 3 5.02 4.12 -10.81
CA VAL A 3 3.56 4.31 -10.80
C VAL A 3 3.17 4.90 -12.14
N LEU A 4 2.13 4.33 -12.73
CA LEU A 4 1.60 4.75 -14.01
C LEU A 4 0.15 5.14 -13.83
N TYR A 5 -0.21 6.35 -14.24
CA TYR A 5 -1.60 6.77 -14.27
C TYR A 5 -1.89 7.66 -15.48
N TRP A 6 -3.14 7.63 -15.91
CA TRP A 6 -3.66 8.50 -16.95
C TRP A 6 -4.42 9.65 -16.28
N ASP A 7 -3.93 10.86 -16.48
CA ASP A 7 -4.64 12.09 -16.14
C ASP A 7 -5.52 12.53 -17.33
N LYS A 8 -6.49 13.43 -17.10
CA LYS A 8 -7.34 13.99 -18.15
C LYS A 8 -6.54 14.67 -19.27
N THR A 9 -5.35 15.16 -18.95
CA THR A 9 -4.48 15.90 -19.87
C THR A 9 -3.40 15.04 -20.53
N GLY A 10 -3.21 13.79 -20.08
CA GLY A 10 -2.15 12.95 -20.62
C GLY A 10 -1.69 11.83 -19.70
N PHE A 11 -0.63 11.18 -20.14
CA PHE A 11 0.03 10.08 -19.43
C PHE A 11 1.02 10.62 -18.40
N ALA A 12 0.95 10.12 -17.17
CA ALA A 12 1.90 10.40 -16.12
C ALA A 12 2.63 9.13 -15.68
N LEU A 13 3.96 9.17 -15.75
CA LEU A 13 4.84 8.14 -15.21
C LEU A 13 5.63 8.74 -14.05
N TRP A 14 5.51 8.09 -12.89
CA TRP A 14 6.24 8.50 -11.70
C TRP A 14 7.20 7.41 -11.26
N TYR A 15 8.43 7.82 -10.93
CA TYR A 15 9.48 6.92 -10.46
C TYR A 15 9.99 7.36 -9.09
N LYS A 16 9.80 6.52 -8.07
CA LYS A 16 10.36 6.73 -6.73
C LYS A 16 11.25 5.59 -6.31
N ARG A 17 12.42 5.94 -5.79
CA ARG A 17 13.37 5.00 -5.17
C ARG A 17 13.60 5.42 -3.72
N LEU A 18 13.58 4.46 -2.82
CA LEU A 18 14.04 4.65 -1.45
C LEU A 18 15.55 4.36 -1.43
N GLU A 19 16.33 5.29 -0.91
CA GLU A 19 17.79 5.14 -0.86
C GLU A 19 18.24 4.16 0.21
N LYS A 20 17.55 4.15 1.35
CA LYS A 20 17.91 3.37 2.54
C LYS A 20 17.03 2.12 2.78
N ALA A 21 16.02 1.91 1.94
CA ALA A 21 15.05 0.82 2.13
C ALA A 21 14.56 0.26 0.80
N LYS A 22 13.90 -0.90 0.83
CA LYS A 22 13.18 -1.48 -0.32
C LYS A 22 11.69 -1.46 -0.02
N PHE A 23 10.88 -1.19 -1.03
CA PHE A 23 9.44 -1.29 -0.93
C PHE A 23 9.03 -2.74 -0.67
N LYS A 24 8.26 -2.98 0.40
CA LYS A 24 7.74 -4.31 0.73
C LYS A 24 6.41 -4.50 -0.01
N TRP A 25 6.50 -5.06 -1.22
CA TRP A 25 5.31 -5.41 -1.99
C TRP A 25 4.69 -6.71 -1.45
N PRO A 26 3.36 -6.84 -1.37
CA PRO A 26 2.72 -8.10 -1.03
C PRO A 26 3.05 -9.12 -2.11
N THR A 27 3.99 -10.02 -1.81
CA THR A 27 4.34 -11.11 -2.73
C THR A 27 3.68 -12.42 -2.30
N GLN A 28 3.07 -12.44 -1.12
CA GLN A 28 2.68 -13.66 -0.41
C GLN A 28 1.18 -14.00 -0.48
N GLU A 29 0.31 -13.14 -1.01
CA GLU A 29 -1.08 -13.50 -1.24
C GLU A 29 -1.33 -13.79 -2.72
N LYS A 30 -2.14 -14.81 -3.01
CA LYS A 30 -2.47 -15.31 -4.37
C LYS A 30 -3.13 -14.29 -5.30
N LYS A 31 -3.30 -13.03 -4.86
CA LYS A 31 -3.91 -11.95 -5.64
C LYS A 31 -2.82 -11.15 -6.34
N GLN A 32 -2.87 -11.14 -7.67
CA GLN A 32 -1.95 -10.36 -8.52
C GLN A 32 -2.29 -8.85 -8.51
N VAL A 33 -3.51 -8.49 -8.09
CA VAL A 33 -4.02 -7.12 -8.06
C VAL A 33 -4.50 -6.76 -6.66
N TYR A 34 -4.09 -5.59 -6.17
CA TYR A 34 -4.49 -5.04 -4.87
C TYR A 34 -5.17 -3.69 -5.07
N THR A 35 -6.33 -3.53 -4.45
CA THR A 35 -6.98 -2.22 -4.31
C THR A 35 -6.40 -1.55 -3.07
N LEU A 36 -5.77 -0.39 -3.25
CA LEU A 36 -5.16 0.39 -2.19
C LEU A 36 -5.98 1.66 -1.95
N THR A 37 -6.13 2.04 -0.69
CA THR A 37 -6.62 3.38 -0.37
C THR A 37 -5.50 4.40 -0.57
N GLN A 38 -5.84 5.69 -0.66
CA GLN A 38 -4.85 6.76 -0.76
C GLN A 38 -3.86 6.73 0.40
N PHE A 39 -4.35 6.47 1.61
CA PHE A 39 -3.53 6.32 2.81
C PHE A 39 -2.55 5.14 2.73
N ASP A 40 -2.99 3.99 2.20
CA ASP A 40 -2.12 2.84 2.01
C ASP A 40 -1.04 3.11 0.96
N LEU A 41 -1.39 3.86 -0.09
CA LEU A 41 -0.43 4.32 -1.10
C LEU A 41 0.62 5.22 -0.44
N ASP A 42 0.23 6.27 0.29
CA ASP A 42 1.17 7.18 0.98
C ASP A 42 2.11 6.43 1.94
N ARG A 43 1.55 5.47 2.68
CA ARG A 43 2.30 4.58 3.57
C ARG A 43 3.33 3.76 2.80
N LEU A 44 2.92 3.12 1.70
CA LEU A 44 3.83 2.38 0.82
C LEU A 44 4.93 3.29 0.28
N LEU A 45 4.58 4.50 -0.19
CA LEU A 45 5.52 5.47 -0.74
C LEU A 45 6.52 5.99 0.30
N SER A 46 6.16 5.92 1.57
CA SER A 46 7.02 6.26 2.72
C SER A 46 7.88 5.08 3.19
N GLY A 47 7.72 3.89 2.60
CA GLY A 47 8.52 2.69 2.90
C GLY A 47 7.91 1.75 3.94
N PHE A 48 6.67 2.00 4.36
CA PHE A 48 5.96 1.13 5.28
C PHE A 48 5.27 -0.03 4.54
N THR A 49 4.97 -1.10 5.28
CA THR A 49 4.24 -2.25 4.74
C THR A 49 2.74 -1.98 4.75
N ILE A 50 2.07 -2.31 3.66
CA ILE A 50 0.61 -2.18 3.48
C ILE A 50 -0.17 -3.42 3.92
N ILE A 51 0.49 -4.57 4.15
CA ILE A 51 -0.17 -5.87 4.38
C ILE A 51 0.03 -6.39 5.82
N GLY A 52 0.60 -5.56 6.69
CA GLY A 52 1.00 -5.99 8.03
C GLY A 52 -0.06 -5.79 9.12
N HIS A 53 -1.04 -4.91 8.89
CA HIS A 53 -2.07 -4.65 9.87
C HIS A 53 -3.41 -5.16 9.35
N LYS A 54 -3.65 -6.46 9.52
CA LYS A 54 -5.04 -6.88 9.71
C LYS A 54 -5.58 -6.04 10.87
N PRO A 55 -6.69 -5.31 10.73
CA PRO A 55 -7.32 -4.72 11.90
C PRO A 55 -7.54 -5.86 12.90
N ILE A 56 -6.98 -5.69 14.10
CA ILE A 56 -7.25 -6.61 15.20
C ILE A 56 -8.75 -6.44 15.44
N LYS A 57 -9.55 -7.40 14.99
CA LYS A 57 -10.95 -7.47 15.37
C LYS A 57 -10.97 -7.76 16.86
N ILE A 58 -11.22 -6.72 17.65
CA ILE A 58 -11.50 -6.89 19.07
C ILE A 58 -12.98 -7.24 19.12
N ASP A 59 -13.30 -8.51 18.86
CA ASP A 59 -14.66 -9.02 19.07
C ASP A 59 -14.90 -9.07 20.59
N ASN A 60 -15.75 -8.16 21.05
CA ASN A 60 -16.42 -8.12 22.35
C ASN A 60 -15.57 -7.83 23.59
N PHE A 61 -15.37 -6.54 23.89
CA PHE A 61 -15.24 -6.09 25.28
C PHE A 61 -16.64 -6.02 25.89
N THR A 62 -17.14 -7.15 26.40
CA THR A 62 -18.23 -7.16 27.36
C THR A 62 -17.61 -6.89 28.73
N MET A 63 -17.72 -5.64 29.23
CA MET A 63 -17.51 -5.37 30.65
C MET A 63 -18.78 -5.83 31.38
N SER A 64 -18.66 -6.93 32.11
CA SER A 64 -19.55 -7.30 33.22
C SER A 64 -19.27 -6.45 34.44
#